data_AF-A0A7C7RT44-F1
#
_entry.id   AF-A0A7C7RT44-F1
#
_cell.length_a   1.000
_cell.length_b   1.000
_cell.length_c   1.000
_cell.angle_alpha   90.00
_cell.angle_beta   90.00
_cell.angle_gamma   90.00
#
_symmetry.space_group_name_H-M   'P 1'
#
loop_
_entity.id
_entity.type
_entity.pdbx_description
1 polymer ?
#
loop_
_entity_poly.entity_id
_entity_poly.type
_entity_poly.pdbx_seq_one_letter_code
_entity_poly.pdbx_strand_id
1 'polypeptide(L)'
;AYSITLFFSTLPGIFTRPVGGYVADKFGYIPIFLISIFFEFLCLLILLLFFRETITSKRKKIRVFEVIRRSLTLPKSQVGFYLLIALDAFIWGMVISILPGMLTDAYGLSNLELGIMLTFFSSIWTFAQLPVGKLIDRFGSKPFLFISEGLGMLAMAIFLKSSDFTQLLIAQGIWGLSISTWIPSLMSYIAGISDETSMAGSLGKVSAIRGLLSFPAPTVGGILYDKFGLAGPILPTIFGTILVVSLMTKILK
;
A
#
# COMPACT_ATOMS: atom_id res chain seq x y z
N ALA A 1 -5.51 16.16 -7.02
CA ALA A 1 -6.21 15.20 -7.90
C ALA A 1 -6.17 13.77 -7.34
N TYR A 2 -4.98 13.19 -7.11
CA TYR A 2 -4.83 11.81 -6.63
C TYR A 2 -5.60 11.46 -5.35
N SER A 3 -5.53 12.30 -4.31
CA SER A 3 -6.25 12.07 -3.06
C SER A 3 -7.77 12.00 -3.23
N ILE A 4 -8.33 12.69 -4.23
CA ILE A 4 -9.79 12.67 -4.51
C ILE A 4 -10.17 11.35 -5.17
N THR A 5 -9.42 10.91 -6.17
CA THR A 5 -9.64 9.61 -6.82
C THR A 5 -9.51 8.47 -5.80
N LEU A 6 -8.49 8.54 -4.93
CA LEU A 6 -8.28 7.55 -3.87
C LEU A 6 -9.43 7.56 -2.85
N PHE A 7 -9.93 8.72 -2.44
CA PHE A 7 -11.07 8.83 -1.52
C PHE A 7 -12.28 8.02 -1.97
N PHE A 8 -12.68 8.17 -3.23
CA PHE A 8 -13.82 7.41 -3.76
C PHE A 8 -13.52 5.92 -3.92
N SER A 9 -12.26 5.53 -4.15
CA SER A 9 -11.88 4.12 -4.27
C SER A 9 -11.81 3.38 -2.92
N THR A 10 -11.48 4.07 -1.83
CA THR A 10 -11.30 3.45 -0.51
C THR A 10 -12.58 3.44 0.33
N LEU A 11 -13.52 4.35 0.04
CA LEU A 11 -14.78 4.52 0.76
C LEU A 11 -15.63 3.23 0.86
N PRO A 12 -15.83 2.43 -0.21
CA PRO A 12 -16.61 1.20 -0.12
C PRO A 12 -16.00 0.20 0.89
N GLY A 13 -14.67 0.14 0.95
CA GLY A 13 -13.92 -0.75 1.84
C GLY A 13 -14.18 -0.53 3.33
N ILE A 14 -14.65 0.66 3.72
CA ILE A 14 -14.99 0.97 5.13
C ILE A 14 -16.20 0.13 5.56
N PHE A 15 -17.20 -0.03 4.70
CA PHE A 15 -18.44 -0.72 5.05
C PHE A 15 -18.39 -2.20 4.73
N THR A 16 -17.67 -2.60 3.68
CA THR A 16 -17.67 -4.00 3.22
C THR A 16 -16.85 -4.92 4.12
N ARG A 17 -15.82 -4.43 4.81
CA ARG A 17 -14.93 -5.27 5.63
C ARG A 17 -15.58 -5.85 6.90
N PRO A 18 -16.29 -5.08 7.75
CA PRO A 18 -16.94 -5.64 8.93
C PRO A 18 -18.10 -6.55 8.54
N VAL A 19 -18.84 -6.19 7.48
CA VAL A 19 -19.91 -7.02 6.92
C VAL A 19 -19.35 -8.35 6.42
N GLY A 20 -18.24 -8.31 5.66
CA GLY A 20 -17.53 -9.50 5.21
C GLY A 20 -17.06 -10.37 6.38
N GLY A 21 -16.46 -9.76 7.42
CA GLY A 21 -16.03 -10.47 8.62
C GLY A 21 -17.20 -11.15 9.36
N TYR A 22 -18.31 -10.44 9.55
CA TYR A 22 -19.53 -10.98 10.17
C TYR A 22 -20.12 -12.15 9.38
N VAL A 23 -20.17 -12.04 8.04
CA VAL A 23 -20.65 -13.12 7.17
C VAL A 23 -19.71 -14.32 7.22
N ALA A 24 -18.38 -14.09 7.23
CA ALA A 24 -17.38 -15.14 7.35
C ALA A 24 -17.54 -15.93 8.65
N ASP A 25 -17.70 -15.24 9.78
CA ASP A 25 -17.85 -15.87 11.09
C ASP A 25 -19.13 -16.72 11.20
N LYS A 26 -20.24 -16.30 10.57
CA LYS A 26 -21.54 -17.00 10.67
C LYS A 26 -21.80 -18.04 9.59
N PHE A 27 -21.36 -17.78 8.37
CA PHE A 27 -21.76 -18.55 7.19
C PHE A 27 -20.55 -19.09 6.39
N GLY A 28 -19.33 -18.84 6.88
CA GLY A 28 -18.10 -19.17 6.17
C GLY A 28 -17.83 -18.24 4.98
N TYR A 29 -16.78 -18.56 4.22
CA TYR A 29 -16.32 -17.69 3.12
C TYR A 29 -17.09 -17.88 1.80
N ILE A 30 -17.81 -18.99 1.61
CA ILE A 30 -18.51 -19.29 0.34
C ILE A 30 -19.48 -18.16 -0.07
N PRO A 31 -20.38 -17.66 0.81
CA PRO A 31 -21.28 -16.56 0.45
C PRO A 31 -20.53 -15.29 0.02
N ILE A 32 -19.38 -15.00 0.62
CA ILE A 32 -18.56 -13.84 0.27
C ILE A 32 -18.06 -13.97 -1.16
N PHE A 33 -17.51 -15.13 -1.53
CA PHE A 33 -17.05 -15.38 -2.89
C PHE A 33 -18.19 -15.31 -3.92
N LEU A 34 -19.37 -15.84 -3.60
CA LEU A 34 -20.54 -15.75 -4.49
C LEU A 34 -21.00 -14.30 -4.72
N ILE A 35 -21.07 -13.51 -3.65
CA ILE A 35 -21.39 -12.07 -3.73
C ILE A 35 -20.33 -11.34 -4.56
N SER A 36 -19.05 -11.61 -4.35
CA SER A 36 -17.96 -11.03 -5.13
C SER A 36 -18.07 -11.37 -6.62
N ILE A 37 -18.36 -12.62 -6.97
CA ILE A 37 -18.55 -13.04 -8.38
C ILE A 37 -19.71 -12.25 -9.02
N PHE A 38 -20.83 -12.10 -8.31
CA PHE A 38 -21.98 -11.35 -8.80
C PHE A 38 -21.64 -9.88 -9.08
N PHE A 39 -20.94 -9.20 -8.14
CA PHE A 39 -20.54 -7.81 -8.33
C PHE A 39 -19.48 -7.65 -9.43
N GLU A 40 -18.56 -8.60 -9.57
CA GLU A 40 -17.55 -8.58 -10.64
C GLU A 40 -18.22 -8.71 -12.01
N PHE A 41 -19.20 -9.62 -12.14
CA PHE A 41 -19.99 -9.76 -13.36
C PHE A 41 -20.78 -8.49 -13.67
N LEU A 42 -21.40 -7.87 -12.66
CA LEU A 42 -22.12 -6.62 -12.83
C LEU A 42 -21.19 -5.48 -13.28
N CYS A 43 -19.98 -5.40 -12.70
CA CYS A 43 -18.97 -4.41 -13.09
C CYS A 43 -18.53 -4.62 -14.55
N LEU A 44 -18.27 -5.86 -14.95
CA LEU A 44 -17.96 -6.22 -16.34
C LEU A 44 -19.11 -5.84 -17.29
N LEU A 45 -20.36 -6.11 -16.91
CA LEU A 45 -21.52 -5.76 -17.72
C LEU A 45 -21.66 -4.24 -17.89
N ILE A 46 -21.46 -3.46 -16.83
CA ILE A 46 -21.47 -2.00 -16.89
C ILE A 46 -20.36 -1.50 -17.82
N LEU A 47 -19.15 -2.06 -17.71
CA LEU A 47 -18.04 -1.69 -18.59
C LEU A 47 -18.37 -1.99 -20.07
N LEU A 48 -18.97 -3.14 -20.37
CA LEU A 48 -19.33 -3.50 -21.75
C LEU A 48 -20.44 -2.63 -22.34
N LEU A 49 -21.42 -2.22 -21.52
CA LEU A 49 -22.58 -1.46 -21.98
C LEU A 49 -22.34 0.05 -22.05
N PHE A 50 -21.59 0.61 -21.09
CA PHE A 50 -21.46 2.06 -20.92
C PHE A 50 -20.09 2.61 -21.30
N PHE A 51 -19.03 1.81 -21.22
CA PHE A 51 -17.67 2.29 -21.50
C PHE A 51 -17.42 2.27 -23.01
N ARG A 52 -17.40 3.46 -23.61
CA ARG A 52 -16.96 3.64 -24.99
C ARG A 52 -15.46 3.89 -25.03
N GLU A 53 -14.78 3.23 -25.97
CA GLU A 53 -13.38 3.49 -26.25
C GLU A 53 -13.19 4.98 -26.57
N THR A 54 -12.37 5.65 -25.77
CA THR A 54 -12.09 7.09 -25.89
C THR A 54 -10.76 7.35 -26.57
N ILE A 55 -9.86 6.36 -26.63
CA ILE A 55 -8.53 6.50 -27.22
C ILE A 55 -8.46 5.78 -28.56
N THR A 56 -8.63 6.54 -29.63
CA THR A 56 -8.47 6.07 -31.02
C THR A 56 -6.99 6.09 -31.43
N SER A 57 -6.14 5.36 -30.71
CA SER A 57 -4.72 5.23 -31.07
C SER A 57 -4.53 4.13 -32.11
N LYS A 58 -3.70 4.39 -33.14
CA LYS A 58 -3.27 3.34 -34.08
C LYS A 58 -2.59 2.24 -33.26
N ARG A 59 -3.10 0.99 -33.34
CA ARG A 59 -2.46 -0.20 -32.75
C ARG A 59 -1.01 -0.31 -33.26
N LYS A 60 -0.06 0.21 -32.49
CA LYS A 60 1.35 -0.08 -32.71
C LYS A 60 1.61 -1.50 -32.23
N LYS A 61 2.30 -2.31 -33.03
CA LYS A 61 2.78 -3.62 -32.58
C LYS A 61 3.78 -3.39 -31.45
N ILE A 62 3.36 -3.64 -30.21
CA ILE A 62 4.20 -3.55 -29.03
C ILE A 62 4.88 -4.91 -28.85
N ARG A 63 6.21 -4.94 -28.77
CA ARG A 63 6.97 -6.15 -28.40
C ARG A 63 7.08 -6.20 -26.88
N VAL A 64 6.52 -7.24 -26.27
CA VAL A 64 6.53 -7.43 -24.80
C VAL A 64 7.95 -7.34 -24.23
N PHE A 65 8.92 -7.98 -24.89
CA PHE A 65 10.33 -7.92 -24.49
C PHE A 65 10.88 -6.49 -24.44
N GLU A 66 10.50 -5.64 -25.40
CA GLU A 66 10.93 -4.25 -25.44
C GLU A 66 10.30 -3.43 -24.31
N VAL A 67 9.04 -3.70 -23.96
CA VAL A 67 8.38 -3.06 -22.81
C VAL A 67 9.07 -3.45 -21.52
N ILE A 68 9.32 -4.74 -21.29
CA ILE A 68 10.03 -5.22 -20.08
C ILE A 68 11.41 -4.59 -20.00
N ARG A 69 12.17 -4.61 -21.10
CA ARG A 69 13.50 -4.00 -21.16
C ARG A 69 13.44 -2.50 -20.83
N ARG A 70 12.51 -1.76 -21.43
CA ARG A 70 12.34 -0.32 -21.17
C ARG A 70 11.93 -0.03 -19.72
N SER A 71 11.08 -0.86 -19.13
CA SER A 71 10.65 -0.73 -17.74
C SER A 71 11.80 -0.99 -16.74
N LEU A 72 12.75 -1.86 -17.10
CA LEU A 72 13.92 -2.15 -16.27
C LEU A 72 15.11 -1.21 -16.55
N THR A 73 15.12 -0.49 -17.67
CA THR A 73 16.16 0.53 -17.93
C THR A 73 15.95 1.78 -17.09
N LEU A 74 16.81 1.94 -16.10
CA LEU A 74 16.82 3.07 -15.19
C LEU A 74 17.70 4.23 -15.71
N PRO A 75 17.21 5.48 -15.65
CA PRO A 75 18.07 6.64 -15.86
C PRO A 75 19.17 6.65 -14.81
N LYS A 76 20.45 6.75 -15.21
CA LYS A 76 21.60 6.72 -14.29
C LYS A 76 21.50 7.76 -13.16
N SER A 77 20.88 8.91 -13.41
CA SER A 77 20.64 9.97 -12.44
C SER A 77 19.61 9.61 -11.36
N GLN A 78 18.71 8.67 -11.62
CA GLN A 78 17.58 8.33 -10.74
C GLN A 78 17.70 6.92 -10.13
N VAL A 79 18.73 6.13 -10.48
CA VAL A 79 18.93 4.76 -9.96
C VAL A 79 18.83 4.70 -8.44
N GLY A 80 19.41 5.68 -7.73
CA GLY A 80 19.33 5.76 -6.27
C GLY A 80 17.90 5.82 -5.76
N PHE A 81 17.03 6.63 -6.38
CA PHE A 81 15.62 6.71 -6.03
C PHE A 81 14.90 5.39 -6.26
N TYR A 82 15.10 4.74 -7.42
CA TYR A 82 14.45 3.46 -7.72
C TYR A 82 14.87 2.32 -6.80
N LEU A 83 16.16 2.27 -6.42
CA LEU A 83 16.64 1.28 -5.45
C LEU A 83 16.11 1.58 -4.05
N LEU A 84 16.02 2.85 -3.66
CA LEU A 84 15.47 3.29 -2.38
C LEU A 84 14.01 2.85 -2.20
N ILE A 85 13.14 3.16 -3.17
CA ILE A 85 11.71 2.79 -3.10
C ILE A 85 11.49 1.27 -3.16
N ALA A 86 12.44 0.53 -3.73
CA ALA A 86 12.37 -0.92 -3.83
C ALA A 86 12.82 -1.58 -2.53
N LEU A 87 13.87 -1.06 -1.92
CA LEU A 87 14.29 -1.43 -0.57
C LEU A 87 13.16 -1.16 0.43
N ASP A 88 12.57 0.03 0.36
CA ASP A 88 11.37 0.40 1.13
C ASP A 88 10.23 -0.60 0.94
N ALA A 89 9.89 -0.91 -0.32
CA ALA A 89 8.83 -1.88 -0.63
C ALA A 89 9.14 -3.28 -0.10
N PHE A 90 10.41 -3.71 -0.13
CA PHE A 90 10.82 -4.99 0.44
C PHE A 90 10.68 -4.97 1.97
N ILE A 91 11.12 -3.92 2.63
CA ILE A 91 11.07 -3.77 4.10
C ILE A 91 9.61 -3.84 4.58
N TRP A 92 8.76 -2.98 4.04
CA TRP A 92 7.34 -2.98 4.38
C TRP A 92 6.60 -4.24 3.90
N GLY A 93 7.05 -4.84 2.80
CA GLY A 93 6.49 -6.06 2.25
C GLY A 93 6.61 -7.28 3.18
N MET A 94 7.60 -7.28 4.09
CA MET A 94 7.73 -8.32 5.12
C MET A 94 6.57 -8.34 6.11
N VAL A 95 5.90 -7.21 6.32
CA VAL A 95 4.81 -7.09 7.30
C VAL A 95 3.45 -6.91 6.62
N ILE A 96 3.30 -5.96 5.69
CA ILE A 96 2.00 -5.52 5.17
C ILE A 96 1.11 -6.68 4.69
N SER A 97 1.70 -7.62 3.94
CA SER A 97 0.94 -8.69 3.28
C SER A 97 0.46 -9.77 4.25
N ILE A 98 1.14 -9.92 5.39
CA ILE A 98 0.88 -10.98 6.36
C ILE A 98 0.37 -10.45 7.71
N LEU A 99 0.37 -9.14 7.93
CA LEU A 99 -0.02 -8.50 9.19
C LEU A 99 -1.39 -8.97 9.72
N PRO A 100 -2.48 -9.02 8.92
CA PRO A 100 -3.74 -9.54 9.43
C PRO A 100 -3.63 -10.98 9.94
N GLY A 101 -2.91 -11.84 9.22
CA GLY A 101 -2.68 -13.23 9.62
C GLY A 101 -1.87 -13.34 10.90
N MET A 102 -0.76 -12.59 11.00
CA MET A 102 0.08 -12.54 12.21
C MET A 102 -0.69 -12.06 13.44
N LEU A 103 -1.54 -11.03 13.29
CA LEU A 103 -2.36 -10.53 14.40
C LEU A 103 -3.46 -11.52 14.80
N THR A 104 -4.05 -12.21 13.82
CA THR A 104 -5.03 -13.26 14.09
C THR A 104 -4.41 -14.40 14.88
N ASP A 105 -3.24 -14.86 14.44
CA ASP A 105 -2.51 -15.96 15.07
C ASP A 105 -2.00 -15.59 16.47
N ALA A 106 -1.43 -14.38 16.63
CA ALA A 106 -0.89 -13.94 17.91
C ALA A 106 -1.95 -13.58 18.98
N TYR A 107 -3.14 -13.10 18.57
CA TYR A 107 -4.17 -12.59 19.51
C TYR A 107 -5.49 -13.37 19.46
N GLY A 108 -5.64 -14.35 18.57
CA GLY A 108 -6.88 -15.13 18.43
C GLY A 108 -8.07 -14.32 17.93
N LEU A 109 -7.84 -13.32 17.07
CA LEU A 109 -8.88 -12.39 16.60
C LEU A 109 -9.94 -13.11 15.75
N SER A 110 -11.21 -12.76 15.98
CA SER A 110 -12.32 -13.13 15.08
C SER A 110 -12.24 -12.41 13.73
N ASN A 111 -12.94 -12.91 12.70
CA ASN A 111 -12.98 -12.19 11.42
C ASN A 111 -13.68 -10.84 11.56
N LEU A 112 -14.67 -10.72 12.44
CA LEU A 112 -15.30 -9.45 12.76
C LEU A 112 -14.32 -8.43 13.35
N GLU A 113 -13.51 -8.82 14.33
CA GLU A 113 -12.49 -7.94 14.95
C GLU A 113 -11.45 -7.48 13.92
N LEU A 114 -10.97 -8.37 13.06
CA LEU A 114 -10.12 -8.00 11.93
C LEU A 114 -10.82 -7.04 10.97
N GLY A 115 -12.09 -7.30 10.65
CA GLY A 115 -12.92 -6.44 9.81
C GLY A 115 -13.04 -5.02 10.39
N ILE A 116 -13.25 -4.90 11.69
CA ILE A 116 -13.29 -3.63 12.42
C ILE A 116 -11.92 -2.92 12.36
N MET A 117 -10.84 -3.64 12.62
CA MET A 117 -9.47 -3.10 12.55
C MET A 117 -9.14 -2.51 11.17
N LEU A 118 -9.41 -3.27 10.11
CA LEU A 118 -9.15 -2.83 8.73
C LEU A 118 -10.07 -1.67 8.29
N THR A 119 -11.26 -1.62 8.87
CA THR A 119 -12.21 -0.51 8.70
C THR A 119 -11.69 0.75 9.36
N PHE A 120 -11.20 0.64 10.59
CA PHE A 120 -10.62 1.77 11.30
C PHE A 120 -9.40 2.31 10.57
N PHE A 121 -8.47 1.44 10.16
CA PHE A 121 -7.34 1.79 9.28
C PHE A 121 -7.79 2.56 8.04
N SER A 122 -8.78 2.02 7.32
CA SER A 122 -9.23 2.63 6.06
C SER A 122 -10.03 3.90 6.24
N SER A 123 -10.71 4.05 7.38
CA SER A 123 -11.43 5.28 7.72
C SER A 123 -10.43 6.40 7.94
N ILE A 124 -9.40 6.15 8.77
CA ILE A 124 -8.32 7.12 8.98
C ILE A 124 -7.64 7.46 7.66
N TRP A 125 -7.24 6.45 6.87
CA TRP A 125 -6.62 6.70 5.56
C TRP A 125 -7.53 7.54 4.64
N THR A 126 -8.80 7.14 4.50
CA THR A 126 -9.76 7.79 3.59
C THR A 126 -9.99 9.24 3.94
N PHE A 127 -10.20 9.56 5.22
CA PHE A 127 -10.48 10.94 5.64
C PHE A 127 -9.21 11.79 5.74
N ALA A 128 -8.08 11.22 6.18
CA ALA A 128 -6.83 11.96 6.35
C ALA A 128 -6.15 12.33 5.02
N GLN A 129 -6.30 11.52 3.96
CA GLN A 129 -5.61 11.79 2.69
C GLN A 129 -6.06 13.10 1.99
N LEU A 130 -7.28 13.60 2.28
CA LEU A 130 -7.79 14.85 1.72
C LEU A 130 -7.05 16.08 2.28
N PRO A 131 -7.03 16.33 3.61
CA PRO A 131 -6.24 17.41 4.19
C PRO A 131 -4.74 17.21 3.96
N VAL A 132 -4.24 15.98 4.08
CA VAL A 132 -2.82 15.66 3.83
C VAL A 132 -2.42 16.00 2.39
N GLY A 133 -3.27 15.70 1.40
CA GLY A 133 -3.04 16.08 0.01
C GLY A 133 -2.84 17.60 -0.16
N LYS A 134 -3.69 18.41 0.47
CA LYS A 134 -3.54 19.88 0.46
C LYS A 134 -2.25 20.35 1.13
N LEU A 135 -1.85 19.68 2.22
CA LEU A 135 -0.60 19.99 2.90
C LEU A 135 0.63 19.62 2.08
N ILE A 136 0.59 18.48 1.37
CA ILE A 136 1.63 18.07 0.41
C ILE A 136 1.76 19.09 -0.71
N ASP A 137 0.64 19.54 -1.28
CA ASP A 137 0.64 20.56 -2.33
C ASP A 137 1.27 21.88 -1.83
N ARG A 138 1.14 22.21 -0.54
CA ARG A 138 1.67 23.44 0.07
C ARG A 138 3.13 23.35 0.51
N PHE A 139 3.53 22.25 1.13
CA PHE A 139 4.84 22.09 1.78
C PHE A 139 5.79 21.15 1.00
N GLY A 140 5.34 20.59 -0.11
CA GLY A 140 6.07 19.64 -0.94
C GLY A 140 5.92 18.19 -0.47
N SER A 141 6.24 17.24 -1.34
CA SER A 141 6.08 15.81 -1.10
C SER A 141 7.13 15.20 -0.17
N LYS A 142 8.38 15.70 -0.21
CA LYS A 142 9.50 15.09 0.53
C LYS A 142 9.26 15.00 2.05
N PRO A 143 8.86 16.08 2.77
CA PRO A 143 8.67 16.00 4.22
C PRO A 143 7.62 14.95 4.62
N PHE A 144 6.57 14.77 3.80
CA PHE A 144 5.51 13.82 4.09
C PHE A 144 5.92 12.36 3.87
N LEU A 145 6.91 12.09 3.02
CA LEU A 145 7.52 10.76 2.95
C LEU A 145 8.25 10.43 4.26
N PHE A 146 8.99 11.38 4.84
CA PHE A 146 9.65 11.18 6.14
C PHE A 146 8.64 11.02 7.28
N ILE A 147 7.57 11.83 7.29
CA ILE A 147 6.48 11.73 8.27
C ILE A 147 5.81 10.36 8.18
N SER A 148 5.56 9.86 6.97
CA SER A 148 5.01 8.53 6.74
C SER A 148 5.86 7.45 7.41
N GLU A 149 7.17 7.41 7.13
CA GLU A 149 8.07 6.41 7.71
C GLU A 149 8.10 6.50 9.24
N GLY A 150 8.11 7.71 9.79
CA GLY A 150 8.02 7.93 11.24
C GLY A 150 6.74 7.38 11.86
N LEU A 151 5.58 7.68 11.25
CA LEU A 151 4.29 7.14 11.69
C LEU A 151 4.23 5.62 11.53
N GLY A 152 4.80 5.09 10.45
CA GLY A 152 4.90 3.66 10.21
C GLY A 152 5.70 2.95 11.31
N MET A 153 6.90 3.44 11.62
CA MET A 153 7.71 2.90 12.72
C MET A 153 6.98 2.95 14.06
N LEU A 154 6.27 4.05 14.33
CA LEU A 154 5.46 4.19 15.54
C LEU A 154 4.34 3.14 15.59
N ALA A 155 3.61 2.93 14.50
CA ALA A 155 2.57 1.89 14.42
C ALA A 155 3.16 0.49 14.66
N MET A 156 4.29 0.17 14.01
CA MET A 156 4.98 -1.11 14.18
C MET A 156 5.46 -1.33 15.62
N ALA A 157 6.00 -0.30 16.27
CA ALA A 157 6.41 -0.37 17.67
C ALA A 157 5.23 -0.62 18.62
N ILE A 158 4.05 -0.04 18.33
CA ILE A 158 2.83 -0.29 19.11
C ILE A 158 2.33 -1.72 18.85
N PHE A 159 2.27 -2.20 17.61
CA PHE A 159 1.91 -3.59 17.31
C PHE A 159 2.78 -4.60 18.05
N LEU A 160 4.09 -4.37 18.09
CA LEU A 160 5.03 -5.26 18.78
C LEU A 160 4.80 -5.36 20.29
N LYS A 161 4.31 -4.28 20.91
CA LYS A 161 4.10 -4.18 22.37
C LYS A 161 2.63 -4.31 22.78
N SER A 162 1.73 -4.54 21.82
CA SER A 162 0.29 -4.50 22.07
C SER A 162 -0.12 -5.62 23.01
N SER A 163 -0.88 -5.29 24.06
CA SER A 163 -1.43 -6.28 25.02
C SER A 163 -2.93 -6.49 24.89
N ASP A 164 -3.62 -5.60 24.17
CA ASP A 164 -5.07 -5.61 24.05
C ASP A 164 -5.53 -5.06 22.69
N PHE A 165 -6.81 -5.31 22.38
CA PHE A 165 -7.42 -4.91 21.11
C PHE A 165 -7.45 -3.38 20.89
N THR A 166 -7.50 -2.58 21.95
CA THR A 166 -7.52 -1.11 21.83
C THR A 166 -6.17 -0.61 21.35
N GLN A 167 -5.06 -1.16 21.86
CA GLN A 167 -3.72 -0.83 21.38
C GLN A 167 -3.52 -1.23 19.91
N LEU A 168 -4.07 -2.38 19.50
CA LEU A 168 -4.10 -2.81 18.11
C LEU A 168 -4.89 -1.85 17.21
N LEU A 169 -6.04 -1.34 17.67
CA LEU A 169 -6.80 -0.31 16.97
C LEU A 169 -6.04 1.01 16.85
N ILE A 170 -5.36 1.45 17.91
CA ILE A 170 -4.51 2.65 17.88
C ILE A 170 -3.39 2.48 16.86
N ALA A 171 -2.70 1.33 16.86
CA ALA A 171 -1.67 1.01 15.87
C ALA A 171 -2.22 1.03 14.45
N GLN A 172 -3.41 0.46 14.21
CA GLN A 172 -4.09 0.52 12.90
C GLN A 172 -4.44 1.95 12.47
N GLY A 173 -4.87 2.80 13.40
CA GLY A 173 -5.15 4.21 13.10
C GLY A 173 -3.89 4.96 12.68
N ILE A 174 -2.79 4.80 13.43
CA ILE A 174 -1.50 5.41 13.10
C ILE A 174 -0.97 4.87 11.76
N TRP A 175 -1.16 3.57 11.50
CA TRP A 175 -0.82 2.95 10.24
C TRP A 175 -1.63 3.54 9.07
N GLY A 176 -2.93 3.76 9.24
CA GLY A 176 -3.78 4.43 8.26
C GLY A 176 -3.33 5.86 7.96
N LEU A 177 -2.89 6.58 9.00
CA LEU A 177 -2.35 7.94 8.85
C LEU A 177 -1.01 7.93 8.09
N SER A 178 -0.12 6.98 8.37
CA SER A 178 1.13 6.78 7.61
C SER A 178 0.86 6.56 6.12
N ILE A 179 -0.05 5.65 5.77
CA ILE A 179 -0.40 5.41 4.37
C ILE A 179 -1.05 6.63 3.70
N SER A 180 -1.83 7.41 4.45
CA SER A 180 -2.43 8.65 3.95
C SER A 180 -1.41 9.72 3.56
N THR A 181 -0.20 9.69 4.15
CA THR A 181 0.90 10.59 3.79
C THR A 181 1.82 9.97 2.75
N TRP A 182 2.06 8.65 2.76
CA TRP A 182 2.96 7.98 1.81
C TRP A 182 2.51 8.08 0.36
N ILE A 183 1.33 7.55 0.04
CA ILE A 183 0.86 7.35 -1.33
C ILE A 183 0.79 8.67 -2.10
N PRO A 184 0.07 9.72 -1.63
CA PRO A 184 0.00 10.97 -2.37
C PRO A 184 1.36 11.66 -2.49
N SER A 185 2.23 11.55 -1.48
CA SER A 185 3.58 12.12 -1.52
C SER A 185 4.46 11.44 -2.55
N LEU A 186 4.43 10.11 -2.61
CA LEU A 186 5.21 9.35 -3.58
C LEU A 186 4.74 9.66 -5.02
N MET A 187 3.43 9.71 -5.24
CA MET A 187 2.86 10.08 -6.55
C MET A 187 3.26 11.50 -6.95
N SER A 188 3.15 12.47 -6.03
CA SER A 188 3.54 13.86 -6.26
C SER A 188 5.05 13.99 -6.52
N TYR A 189 5.89 13.26 -5.77
CA TYR A 189 7.34 13.25 -5.97
C TYR A 189 7.71 12.69 -7.34
N ILE A 190 7.14 11.54 -7.73
CA ILE A 190 7.39 10.93 -9.05
C ILE A 190 6.94 11.86 -10.17
N ALA A 191 5.76 12.49 -10.03
CA ALA A 191 5.28 13.46 -11.01
C ALA A 191 6.23 14.66 -11.15
N GLY A 192 6.78 15.17 -10.04
CA GLY A 192 7.72 16.29 -10.05
C GLY A 192 9.10 15.99 -10.66
N ILE A 193 9.53 14.72 -10.71
CA ILE A 193 10.81 14.31 -11.31
C ILE A 193 10.65 13.65 -12.69
N SER A 194 9.42 13.53 -13.19
CA SER A 194 9.11 12.93 -14.49
C SER A 194 8.88 14.02 -15.54
N ASP A 195 9.30 13.78 -16.77
CA ASP A 195 8.90 14.63 -17.89
C ASP A 195 7.37 14.45 -18.14
N GLU A 196 6.65 15.53 -18.48
CA GLU A 196 5.17 15.52 -18.62
C GLU A 196 4.66 14.42 -19.57
N THR A 197 5.45 14.03 -20.56
CA THR A 197 5.11 13.00 -21.55
C THR A 197 5.35 11.55 -21.06
N SER A 198 5.95 11.37 -19.87
CA SER A 198 6.38 10.05 -19.38
C SER A 198 5.84 9.67 -18.01
N MET A 199 4.91 10.41 -17.39
CA MET A 199 4.45 10.13 -16.02
C MET A 199 3.94 8.69 -15.84
N ALA A 200 3.08 8.21 -16.76
CA ALA A 200 2.60 6.83 -16.74
C ALA A 200 3.75 5.80 -16.91
N GLY A 201 4.77 6.15 -17.70
CA GLY A 201 5.98 5.34 -17.87
C GLY A 201 6.82 5.29 -16.60
N SER A 202 7.04 6.43 -15.94
CA SER A 202 7.77 6.51 -14.66
C SER A 202 7.06 5.74 -13.56
N LEU A 203 5.74 5.88 -13.43
CA LEU A 203 4.92 5.10 -12.50
C LEU A 203 4.99 3.60 -12.82
N GLY A 204 5.00 3.24 -14.10
CA GLY A 204 5.21 1.86 -14.55
C GLY A 204 6.58 1.29 -14.14
N LYS A 205 7.66 2.06 -14.30
CA LYS A 205 9.02 1.67 -13.85
C LYS A 205 9.10 1.49 -12.33
N VAL A 206 8.57 2.45 -11.58
CA VAL A 206 8.47 2.40 -10.12
C VAL A 206 7.75 1.14 -9.68
N SER A 207 6.58 0.85 -10.27
CA SER A 207 5.78 -0.32 -9.93
C SER A 207 6.49 -1.63 -10.28
N ALA A 208 7.11 -1.70 -11.47
CA ALA A 208 7.85 -2.88 -11.92
C ALA A 208 9.03 -3.21 -11.01
N ILE A 209 9.83 -2.21 -10.63
CA ILE A 209 11.02 -2.41 -9.82
C ILE A 209 10.66 -2.72 -8.37
N ARG A 210 9.69 -1.99 -7.79
CA ARG A 210 9.18 -2.29 -6.45
C ARG A 210 8.65 -3.71 -6.40
N GLY A 211 7.76 -4.08 -7.32
CA GLY A 211 7.16 -5.42 -7.35
C GLY A 211 8.19 -6.54 -7.54
N LEU A 212 9.16 -6.36 -8.46
CA LEU A 212 10.19 -7.38 -8.71
C LEU A 212 11.08 -7.60 -7.48
N LEU A 213 11.48 -6.53 -6.80
CA LEU A 213 12.40 -6.62 -5.67
C LEU A 213 11.68 -6.92 -4.35
N SER A 214 10.41 -6.55 -4.19
CA SER A 214 9.63 -6.82 -2.97
C SER A 214 8.85 -8.13 -3.01
N PHE A 215 8.76 -8.82 -4.15
CA PHE A 215 8.07 -10.12 -4.27
C PHE A 215 8.45 -11.15 -3.19
N PRO A 216 9.73 -11.37 -2.85
CA PRO A 216 10.09 -12.35 -1.82
C PRO A 216 9.80 -11.88 -0.38
N ALA A 217 9.47 -10.59 -0.17
CA ALA A 217 9.37 -10.02 1.17
C ALA A 217 8.30 -10.68 2.06
N PRO A 218 7.07 -10.97 1.60
CA PRO A 218 6.07 -11.64 2.43
C PRO A 218 6.52 -13.04 2.89
N THR A 219 7.21 -13.79 2.02
CA THR A 219 7.76 -15.11 2.36
C THR A 219 8.85 -14.99 3.43
N VAL A 220 9.76 -14.01 3.29
CA VAL A 220 10.78 -13.72 4.30
C VAL A 220 10.11 -13.34 5.62
N GLY A 221 9.10 -12.47 5.59
CA GLY A 221 8.32 -12.07 6.76
C GLY A 221 7.65 -13.25 7.47
N GLY A 222 7.04 -14.16 6.70
CA GLY A 222 6.40 -15.37 7.24
C GLY A 222 7.41 -16.31 7.92
N ILE A 223 8.54 -16.58 7.27
CA ILE A 223 9.61 -17.42 7.86
C ILE A 223 10.15 -16.80 9.15
N LEU A 224 10.27 -15.46 9.21
CA LEU A 224 10.69 -14.76 10.42
C LEU A 224 9.63 -14.83 11.52
N TYR A 225 8.35 -14.72 11.14
CA TYR A 225 7.23 -14.83 12.06
C TYR A 225 7.16 -16.22 12.69
N ASP A 226 7.27 -17.29 11.90
CA ASP A 226 7.23 -18.67 12.39
C ASP A 226 8.33 -18.97 13.44
N LYS A 227 9.49 -18.29 13.33
CA LYS A 227 10.64 -18.52 14.22
C LYS A 227 10.67 -17.61 15.44
N PHE A 228 10.20 -16.38 15.32
CA PHE A 228 10.40 -15.33 16.32
C PHE A 228 9.11 -14.59 16.71
N GLY A 229 7.96 -15.09 16.27
CA GLY A 229 6.66 -14.44 16.44
C GLY A 229 6.61 -13.05 15.82
N LEU A 230 5.80 -12.16 16.40
CA LEU A 230 5.64 -10.78 15.92
C LEU A 230 6.97 -10.00 15.83
N ALA A 231 7.93 -10.27 16.72
CA ALA A 231 9.22 -9.60 16.71
C ALA A 231 10.04 -9.91 15.44
N GLY A 232 9.85 -11.11 14.89
CA GLY A 232 10.57 -11.61 13.72
C GLY A 232 10.53 -10.67 12.52
N PRO A 233 9.35 -10.35 11.97
CA PRO A 233 9.23 -9.42 10.85
C PRO A 233 9.18 -7.95 11.29
N ILE A 234 8.66 -7.62 12.48
CA ILE A 234 8.48 -6.22 12.90
C ILE A 234 9.82 -5.53 13.20
N LEU A 235 10.74 -6.17 13.92
CA LEU A 235 12.02 -5.52 14.26
C LEU A 235 12.88 -5.22 13.02
N PRO A 236 13.10 -6.16 12.07
CA PRO A 236 13.77 -5.86 10.81
C PRO A 236 13.07 -4.77 10.00
N THR A 237 11.73 -4.68 10.08
CA THR A 237 10.98 -3.60 9.44
C THR A 237 11.34 -2.25 10.05
N ILE A 238 11.33 -2.12 11.38
CA ILE A 238 11.71 -0.89 12.08
C ILE A 238 13.16 -0.48 11.77
N PHE A 239 14.12 -1.40 11.89
CA PHE A 239 15.53 -1.10 11.59
C PHE A 239 15.75 -0.80 10.10
N GLY A 240 15.07 -1.53 9.22
CA GLY A 240 15.07 -1.27 7.79
C GLY A 240 14.52 0.11 7.47
N THR A 241 13.43 0.53 8.08
CA THR A 241 12.87 1.86 7.89
C THR A 241 13.82 2.96 8.35
N ILE A 242 14.56 2.77 9.47
CA ILE A 242 15.61 3.73 9.88
C ILE A 242 16.68 3.87 8.79
N LEU A 243 17.09 2.75 8.17
CA LEU A 243 18.02 2.77 7.04
C LEU A 243 17.41 3.50 5.82
N VAL A 244 16.16 3.22 5.47
CA VAL A 244 15.43 3.89 4.38
C VAL A 244 15.39 5.39 4.61
N VAL A 245 14.99 5.85 5.80
CA VAL A 245 14.96 7.26 6.19
C VAL A 245 16.35 7.89 6.06
N SER A 246 17.40 7.21 6.53
CA SER A 246 18.78 7.69 6.37
C SER A 246 19.16 7.86 4.89
N LEU A 247 18.82 6.89 4.04
CA LEU A 247 19.08 6.95 2.60
C LEU A 247 18.24 8.03 1.90
N MET A 248 16.99 8.23 2.33
CA MET A 248 16.11 9.29 1.83
C MET A 248 16.76 10.67 1.97
N THR A 249 17.44 10.96 3.10
CA THR A 249 18.13 12.26 3.28
C THR A 249 19.22 12.53 2.25
N LYS A 250 19.85 11.48 1.70
CA LYS A 250 20.92 11.59 0.72
C LYS A 250 20.41 11.59 -0.72
N ILE A 251 19.33 10.86 -0.97
CA ILE A 251 18.81 10.57 -2.32
C ILE A 251 17.73 11.58 -2.74
N LEU A 252 16.83 11.95 -1.82
CA LEU A 252 15.76 12.91 -2.09
C LEU A 252 16.29 14.34 -1.94
N LYS A 253 17.11 14.78 -2.90
CA LYS A 253 17.58 16.17 -3.00
C LYS A 253 16.46 17.10 -3.40
#